data_AF-A0A358AT87-F1
#
_entry.id   AF-A0A358AT87-F1
#
_cell.length_a   1.000
_cell.length_b   1.000
_cell.length_c   1.000
_cell.angle_alpha   90.00
_cell.angle_beta   90.00
_cell.angle_gamma   90.00
#
_symmetry.space_group_name_H-M   'P 1'
#
loop_
_entity.id
_entity.type
_entity.pdbx_description
1 polymer ?
#
loop_
_entity_poly.entity_id
_entity_poly.type
_entity_poly.pdbx_seq_one_letter_code
_entity_poly.pdbx_strand_id
1 'polypeptide(L)'
;MVREMIIEDVSRIGAEIKELKNQLEIEQARRYTISEEQIVEALTKLADGDVNDLIYRKSLIKMLVNRIFLYDDKFTITFNSGDEEVTITDVLLAEIKKGCRG
;
A
#
# COMPACT_ATOMS: atom_id res chain seq x y z
N MET A 1 53.96 2.83 0.52
CA MET A 1 53.10 3.86 -0.12
C MET A 1 52.04 3.25 -1.03
N VAL A 2 52.28 2.93 -2.32
CA VAL A 2 51.18 2.46 -3.21
C VAL A 2 50.57 1.12 -2.78
N ARG A 3 51.40 0.19 -2.29
CA ARG A 3 50.94 -1.14 -1.85
C ARG A 3 50.08 -1.10 -0.59
N GLU A 4 50.34 -0.18 0.34
CA GLU A 4 49.52 0.00 1.54
C GLU A 4 48.17 0.62 1.20
N MET A 5 48.13 1.62 0.32
CA MET A 5 46.87 2.23 -0.13
C MET A 5 45.94 1.20 -0.79
N ILE A 6 46.48 0.32 -1.64
CA ILE A 6 45.69 -0.75 -2.26
C ILE A 6 45.14 -1.73 -1.22
N ILE A 7 45.93 -2.06 -0.18
CA ILE A 7 45.48 -2.97 0.89
C ILE A 7 44.38 -2.33 1.74
N GLU A 8 44.51 -1.05 2.08
CA GLU A 8 43.48 -0.29 2.78
C GLU A 8 42.19 -0.20 1.96
N ASP A 9 42.29 0.10 0.66
CA ASP A 9 41.13 0.15 -0.22
C ASP A 9 40.42 -1.21 -0.35
N VAL A 10 41.17 -2.30 -0.52
CA VAL A 10 40.60 -3.65 -0.55
C VAL A 10 39.90 -4.00 0.77
N SER A 11 40.50 -3.61 1.90
CA SER A 11 39.90 -3.83 3.22
C SER A 11 38.59 -3.04 3.40
N ARG A 12 38.58 -1.78 2.99
CA ARG A 12 37.40 -0.91 3.02
C ARG A 12 36.28 -1.45 2.14
N ILE A 13 36.58 -1.80 0.89
CA ILE A 13 35.61 -2.39 -0.05
C ILE A 13 35.07 -3.71 0.51
N GLY A 14 35.91 -4.55 1.13
CA GLY A 14 35.48 -5.79 1.77
C GLY A 14 34.49 -5.56 2.91
N ALA A 15 34.71 -4.53 3.72
CA ALA A 15 33.79 -4.14 4.79
C ALA A 15 32.46 -3.61 4.24
N GLU A 16 32.50 -2.76 3.20
CA GLU A 16 31.32 -2.23 2.52
C GLU A 16 30.47 -3.35 1.88
N ILE A 17 31.10 -4.32 1.22
CA ILE A 17 30.40 -5.49 0.65
C ILE A 17 29.69 -6.29 1.75
N LYS A 18 30.35 -6.49 2.89
CA LYS A 18 29.77 -7.23 4.01
C LYS A 18 28.55 -6.51 4.58
N GLU A 19 28.64 -5.20 4.74
CA GLU A 19 27.54 -4.38 5.23
C GLU A 19 26.34 -4.39 4.25
N LEU A 20 26.60 -4.20 2.95
CA LEU A 20 25.56 -4.25 1.92
C LEU A 20 24.87 -5.61 1.85
N LYS A 21 25.62 -6.71 2.03
CA LYS A 21 25.03 -8.06 2.08
C LYS A 21 24.12 -8.24 3.29
N ASN A 22 24.54 -7.78 4.47
CA ASN A 22 23.68 -7.82 5.66
C ASN A 22 22.39 -7.01 5.45
N GLN A 23 22.48 -5.82 4.86
CA GLN A 23 21.31 -4.99 4.57
C GLN A 23 20.38 -5.67 3.56
N LEU A 24 20.94 -6.29 2.52
CA LEU A 24 20.17 -7.04 1.52
C LEU A 24 19.44 -8.24 2.15
N GLU A 25 20.08 -8.99 3.05
CA GLU A 25 19.44 -10.10 3.75
C GLU A 25 18.28 -9.62 4.64
N ILE A 26 18.46 -8.49 5.34
CA ILE A 26 17.40 -7.88 6.14
C ILE A 26 16.22 -7.44 5.26
N GLU A 27 16.49 -6.81 4.12
CA GLU A 27 15.44 -6.39 3.18
C GLU A 27 14.73 -7.58 2.54
N GLN A 28 15.46 -8.61 2.13
CA GLN A 28 14.89 -9.83 1.56
C GLN A 28 14.01 -10.56 2.59
N ALA A 29 14.44 -10.65 3.85
CA ALA A 29 13.63 -11.23 4.92
C ALA A 29 12.36 -10.43 5.21
N ARG A 30 12.38 -9.11 4.98
CA ARG A 30 11.20 -8.22 5.12
C ARG A 30 10.29 -8.26 3.89
N ARG A 31 10.77 -8.74 2.75
CA ARG A 31 10.02 -8.74 1.50
C ARG A 31 9.03 -9.90 1.51
N TYR A 32 7.77 -9.59 1.78
CA TYR A 32 6.67 -10.51 1.59
C TYR A 32 6.59 -10.88 0.11
N THR A 33 6.90 -12.14 -0.23
CA THR A 33 6.88 -12.63 -1.60
C THR A 33 5.47 -13.13 -1.89
N ILE A 34 4.70 -12.37 -2.66
CA ILE A 34 3.36 -12.75 -3.13
C ILE A 34 3.53 -13.32 -4.54
N SER A 35 3.02 -14.52 -4.79
CA SER A 35 2.99 -15.09 -6.15
C SER A 35 1.92 -14.40 -7.01
N GLU A 36 2.08 -14.45 -8.33
CA GLU A 36 1.05 -13.93 -9.25
C GLU A 36 -0.32 -14.58 -9.01
N GLU A 37 -0.34 -15.89 -8.77
CA GLU A 37 -1.57 -16.63 -8.44
C GLU A 37 -2.24 -16.10 -7.17
N GLN A 38 -1.47 -15.79 -6.13
CA GLN A 38 -1.99 -15.21 -4.89
C GLN A 38 -2.54 -13.80 -5.10
N ILE A 39 -1.92 -13.01 -5.98
CA ILE A 39 -2.43 -11.68 -6.36
C ILE A 39 -3.78 -11.83 -7.08
N VAL A 40 -3.85 -12.71 -8.08
CA VAL A 40 -5.09 -12.97 -8.82
C VAL A 40 -6.18 -13.46 -7.89
N GLU A 41 -5.90 -14.43 -7.01
CA GLU A 41 -6.86 -14.94 -6.05
C GLU A 41 -7.36 -13.85 -5.09
N ALA A 42 -6.46 -12.99 -4.60
CA ALA A 42 -6.81 -11.89 -3.71
C ALA A 42 -7.71 -10.86 -4.41
N LEU A 43 -7.40 -10.49 -5.66
CA LEU A 43 -8.20 -9.56 -6.45
C LEU A 43 -9.56 -10.15 -6.82
N THR A 44 -9.64 -11.44 -7.15
CA THR A 44 -10.91 -12.13 -7.40
C THR A 44 -11.78 -12.16 -6.15
N LYS A 45 -11.22 -12.52 -4.99
CA LYS A 45 -11.94 -12.47 -3.69
C LYS A 45 -12.41 -11.05 -3.35
N LEU A 46 -11.62 -10.05 -3.71
CA LEU A 46 -11.99 -8.65 -3.53
C LEU A 46 -13.11 -8.24 -4.50
N ALA A 47 -13.16 -8.77 -5.72
CA ALA A 47 -14.24 -8.49 -6.66
C ALA A 47 -15.56 -9.16 -6.23
N ASP A 48 -15.49 -10.39 -5.72
CA ASP A 48 -16.65 -11.23 -5.41
C ASP A 48 -17.17 -11.10 -3.96
N GLY A 49 -16.61 -10.19 -3.17
CA GLY A 49 -16.96 -10.08 -1.75
C GLY A 49 -18.38 -9.55 -1.49
N ASP A 50 -18.99 -10.01 -0.39
CA ASP A 50 -20.36 -9.62 -0.02
C ASP A 50 -20.41 -8.23 0.62
N VAL A 51 -21.06 -7.28 -0.06
CA VAL A 51 -21.25 -5.90 0.41
C VAL A 51 -22.07 -5.79 1.70
N ASN A 52 -22.79 -6.84 2.11
CA ASN A 52 -23.53 -6.89 3.37
C ASN A 52 -22.68 -7.42 4.53
N ASP A 53 -21.54 -8.07 4.25
CA ASP A 53 -20.61 -8.54 5.28
C ASP A 53 -19.83 -7.36 5.88
N LEU A 54 -19.95 -7.21 7.20
CA LEU A 54 -19.26 -6.18 7.97
C LEU A 54 -17.73 -6.29 7.86
N ILE A 55 -17.19 -7.51 7.84
CA ILE A 55 -15.74 -7.75 7.76
C ILE A 55 -15.22 -7.28 6.41
N TYR A 56 -15.91 -7.69 5.34
CA TYR A 56 -15.58 -7.27 3.98
C TYR A 56 -15.67 -5.75 3.79
N ARG A 57 -16.75 -5.12 4.27
CA ARG A 57 -16.89 -3.65 4.24
C ARG A 57 -15.75 -2.92 4.96
N LYS A 58 -15.33 -3.43 6.12
CA LYS A 58 -14.17 -2.88 6.85
C LYS A 58 -12.87 -3.03 6.06
N SER A 59 -12.70 -4.15 5.36
CA SER A 59 -11.55 -4.38 4.47
C SER A 59 -11.52 -3.36 3.33
N LEU A 60 -12.65 -3.14 2.67
CA LEU A 60 -12.78 -2.14 1.59
C LEU A 60 -12.42 -0.73 2.07
N ILE A 61 -12.96 -0.31 3.23
CA ILE A 61 -12.64 1.00 3.82
C ILE A 61 -11.14 1.08 4.09
N LYS A 62 -10.54 0.06 4.71
CA LYS A 62 -9.10 0.03 5.02
C LYS A 62 -8.22 0.11 3.77
N MET A 63 -8.65 -0.49 2.67
CA MET A 63 -7.88 -0.55 1.42
C MET A 63 -8.05 0.72 0.58
N LEU A 64 -9.24 1.31 0.54
CA LEU A 64 -9.56 2.41 -0.36
C LEU A 64 -9.45 3.79 0.27
N VAL A 65 -9.70 3.92 1.59
CA VAL A 65 -9.70 5.21 2.27
C VAL A 65 -8.31 5.54 2.80
N ASN A 66 -7.82 6.72 2.45
CA ASN A 66 -6.58 7.28 3.00
C ASN A 66 -6.86 8.06 4.29
N ARG A 67 -7.75 9.05 4.22
CA ARG A 67 -8.09 9.98 5.31
C ARG A 67 -9.55 10.38 5.25
N ILE A 68 -10.11 10.71 6.41
CA ILE A 68 -11.46 11.24 6.57
C ILE A 68 -11.35 12.54 7.37
N PHE A 69 -11.88 13.63 6.84
CA PHE A 69 -12.03 14.89 7.56
C PHE A 69 -13.50 15.10 7.89
N LEU A 70 -13.79 15.31 9.18
CA LEU A 70 -15.14 15.59 9.67
C LEU A 70 -15.23 17.04 10.11
N TYR A 71 -16.18 17.76 9.53
CA TYR A 71 -16.53 19.14 9.86
C TYR A 71 -17.94 19.16 10.48
N ASP A 72 -18.38 20.32 10.95
CA ASP A 72 -19.70 20.47 11.59
C ASP A 72 -20.86 20.19 10.61
N ASP A 73 -20.69 20.53 9.33
CA ASP A 73 -21.72 20.49 8.29
C ASP A 73 -21.48 19.44 7.20
N LYS A 74 -20.26 18.89 7.10
CA LYS A 74 -19.85 17.97 6.03
C LYS A 74 -18.72 17.05 6.45
N PHE A 75 -18.44 16.05 5.62
CA PHE A 75 -17.20 15.30 5.70
C PHE A 75 -16.58 15.10 4.32
N THR A 76 -15.26 15.04 4.29
CA THR A 76 -14.48 14.78 3.07
C THR A 76 -13.65 13.50 3.24
N ILE A 77 -13.42 12.80 2.15
CA ILE A 77 -12.63 11.57 2.11
C ILE A 77 -11.53 11.74 1.05
N THR A 78 -10.30 11.38 1.39
CA THR A 78 -9.22 11.17 0.43
C THR A 78 -9.06 9.67 0.22
N PHE A 79 -8.97 9.20 -1.02
CA PHE A 79 -8.81 7.78 -1.35
C PHE A 79 -7.34 7.42 -1.59
N ASN A 80 -6.97 6.15 -1.46
CA ASN A 80 -5.60 5.71 -1.76
C ASN A 80 -5.27 5.73 -3.26
N SER A 81 -6.26 5.90 -4.13
CA SER A 81 -6.10 5.97 -5.59
C SER A 81 -5.73 7.37 -6.11
N GLY A 82 -5.73 8.39 -5.26
CA GLY A 82 -5.39 9.77 -5.66
C GLY A 82 -5.42 10.75 -4.49
N ASP A 83 -4.78 11.90 -4.66
CA ASP A 83 -4.62 12.88 -3.58
C ASP A 83 -5.81 13.86 -3.46
N GLU A 84 -6.83 13.74 -4.31
CA GLU A 84 -7.98 14.63 -4.32
C GLU A 84 -8.96 14.31 -3.18
N GLU A 85 -9.40 15.36 -2.49
CA GLU A 85 -10.46 15.26 -1.50
C GLU A 85 -11.85 15.22 -2.16
N VAL A 86 -12.64 14.21 -1.80
CA VAL A 86 -14.03 14.08 -2.23
C VAL A 86 -14.95 14.50 -1.09
N THR A 87 -15.72 15.57 -1.29
CA THR A 87 -16.76 15.98 -0.34
C THR A 87 -17.98 15.09 -0.49
N ILE A 88 -18.41 14.47 0.60
CA ILE A 88 -19.60 13.62 0.57
C ILE A 88 -20.84 14.49 0.74
N THR A 89 -21.62 14.58 -0.33
CA THR A 89 -22.89 15.33 -0.38
C THR A 89 -24.06 14.40 -0.59
N ASP A 90 -25.27 14.83 -0.23
CA ASP A 90 -26.49 14.06 -0.49
C ASP A 90 -26.71 13.77 -1.99
N VAL A 91 -26.28 14.70 -2.84
CA VAL A 91 -26.34 14.54 -4.31
C VAL A 91 -25.42 13.40 -4.74
N LEU A 92 -24.16 13.40 -4.30
CA LEU A 92 -23.20 12.33 -4.59
C LEU A 92 -23.70 10.97 -4.10
N LEU A 93 -24.26 10.93 -2.88
CA LEU A 93 -24.85 9.70 -2.33
C LEU A 93 -26.05 9.22 -3.15
N ALA A 94 -26.88 10.13 -3.65
CA ALA A 94 -28.02 9.80 -4.50
C ALA A 94 -27.59 9.26 -5.88
N GLU A 95 -26.54 9.82 -6.47
CA GLU A 95 -25.96 9.35 -7.74
C GLU A 95 -25.39 7.93 -7.60
N ILE A 96 -24.61 7.67 -6.55
CA ILE A 96 -24.08 6.33 -6.27
C ILE A 96 -25.23 5.33 -6.08
N LYS A 97 -26.26 5.69 -5.31
CA LYS A 97 -27.44 4.82 -5.10
C LYS A 97 -28.22 4.53 -6.39
N LYS A 98 -28.24 5.45 -7.36
CA LYS A 98 -28.84 5.21 -8.68
C LYS A 98 -27.98 4.26 -9.51
N GLY A 99 -26.66 4.45 -9.50
CA GLY A 99 -25.71 3.58 -10.22
C GLY A 99 -25.67 2.13 -9.69
N CYS A 100 -25.90 1.91 -8.40
CA CYS A 100 -25.96 0.56 -7.81
C CYS A 100 -27.30 -0.17 -8.02
N ARG A 101 -28.30 0.44 -8.71
CA ARG A 101 -29.58 -0.21 -9.07
C ARG A 101 -29.59 -0.65 -10.54
N GLY A 102 -28.49 -1.27 -10.97
CA GLY A 102 -28.35 -1.95 -12.26
C GLY A 102 -28.32 -3.46 -12.06
#